data_AF-A0A3N7GHS1-F1
#
_entry.id   AF-A0A3N7GHS1-F1
#
_cell.length_a   1.000
_cell.length_b   1.000
_cell.length_c   1.000
_cell.angle_alpha   90.00
_cell.angle_beta   90.00
_cell.angle_gamma   90.00
#
_symmetry.space_group_name_H-M   'P 1'
#
loop_
_entity.id
_entity.type
_entity.pdbx_description
1 polymer ?
#
loop_
_entity_poly.entity_id
_entity_poly.type
_entity_poly.pdbx_seq_one_letter_code
_entity_poly.pdbx_strand_id
1 'polypeptide(L)'
;SLTISRNELRLGWFRPGLQVSAGYLWLDADENENRAQDVSELTMAGGWQVARGWWATTETRYDFTADRAQKAQMGLEYRNECVTVEMSVERRFTSSEEVRPDTRFDLGIRLGGFGQQKPGPGTVARRACLR
;
A
#
# COMPACT_ATOMS: atom_id res chain seq x y z
N SER A 1 -12.44 -30.22 -24.82
CA SER A 1 -12.07 -28.81 -25.10
C SER A 1 -11.10 -28.36 -24.04
N LEU A 2 -10.20 -27.42 -24.34
CA LEU A 2 -9.39 -26.75 -23.32
C LEU A 2 -10.16 -25.53 -22.82
N THR A 3 -10.36 -25.44 -21.51
CA THR A 3 -10.94 -24.28 -20.82
C THR A 3 -9.90 -23.72 -19.84
N ILE A 4 -9.82 -22.40 -19.72
CA ILE A 4 -8.89 -21.74 -18.79
C ILE A 4 -9.64 -21.55 -17.47
N SER A 5 -9.30 -22.32 -16.44
CA SER A 5 -9.93 -22.22 -15.11
C SER A 5 -9.27 -21.22 -14.18
N ARG A 6 -8.02 -20.82 -14.48
CA ARG A 6 -7.23 -19.90 -13.67
C ARG A 6 -6.26 -19.13 -14.52
N ASN A 7 -6.20 -17.82 -14.31
CA ASN A 7 -5.21 -16.95 -14.94
C ASN A 7 -4.74 -15.89 -13.94
N GLU A 8 -3.46 -15.54 -14.04
CA GLU A 8 -2.88 -14.44 -13.27
C GLU A 8 -1.95 -13.63 -14.17
N LEU A 9 -2.10 -12.31 -14.12
CA LEU A 9 -1.26 -11.35 -14.82
C LEU A 9 -0.72 -10.35 -13.80
N ARG A 10 0.58 -10.02 -13.90
CA ARG A 10 1.20 -8.96 -13.11
C ARG A 10 2.02 -8.04 -14.01
N LEU A 11 1.86 -6.75 -13.80
CA LEU A 11 2.57 -5.68 -14.49
C LEU A 11 3.17 -4.71 -13.48
N GLY A 12 4.35 -4.19 -13.78
CA GLY A 12 5.06 -3.24 -12.93
C GLY A 12 5.85 -2.24 -13.75
N TRP A 13 5.82 -0.99 -13.31
CA TRP A 13 6.66 0.09 -13.82
C TRP A 13 7.42 0.71 -12.65
N PHE A 14 8.75 0.73 -12.75
CA PHE A 14 9.60 1.40 -11.79
C PHE A 14 10.55 2.41 -12.46
N ARG A 15 10.61 3.62 -11.90
CA ARG A 15 11.62 4.64 -12.21
C ARG A 15 11.84 5.53 -10.99
N PRO A 16 12.93 6.31 -10.93
CA PRO A 16 13.12 7.27 -9.85
C PRO A 16 11.88 8.18 -9.71
N GLY A 17 11.32 8.22 -8.50
CA GLY A 17 10.15 9.03 -8.16
C GLY A 17 8.78 8.47 -8.59
N LEU A 18 8.71 7.27 -9.19
CA LEU A 18 7.44 6.65 -9.57
C LEU A 18 7.53 5.11 -9.53
N GLN A 19 6.59 4.51 -8.83
CA GLN A 19 6.34 3.07 -8.83
C GLN A 19 4.85 2.83 -9.10
N VAL A 20 4.55 1.92 -10.02
CA VAL A 20 3.18 1.49 -10.31
C VAL A 20 3.19 -0.02 -10.47
N SER A 21 2.22 -0.70 -9.90
CA SER A 21 1.96 -2.11 -10.13
C SER A 21 0.48 -2.38 -10.33
N ALA A 22 0.18 -3.37 -11.16
CA ALA A 22 -1.15 -3.89 -11.38
C ALA A 22 -1.09 -5.42 -11.42
N GLY A 23 -2.06 -6.07 -10.80
CA GLY A 23 -2.27 -7.50 -10.84
C GLY A 23 -3.71 -7.78 -11.24
N TYR A 24 -3.91 -8.76 -12.12
CA TYR A 24 -5.23 -9.26 -12.48
C TYR A 24 -5.29 -10.76 -12.21
N LEU A 25 -6.37 -11.20 -11.56
CA LEU A 25 -6.62 -12.59 -11.19
C LEU A 25 -7.97 -13.01 -11.76
N TRP A 26 -7.96 -14.12 -12.49
CA TRP A 26 -9.16 -14.84 -12.92
C TRP A 26 -9.19 -16.23 -12.27
N LEU A 27 -10.31 -16.59 -11.67
CA LEU A 27 -10.59 -17.93 -11.16
C LEU A 27 -12.02 -18.31 -11.51
N ASP A 28 -12.23 -19.47 -12.11
CA ASP A 28 -13.58 -20.03 -12.27
C ASP A 28 -14.17 -20.40 -10.91
N ALA A 29 -15.49 -20.40 -10.78
CA ALA A 29 -16.20 -20.96 -9.65
C ALA A 29 -15.78 -22.42 -9.41
N ASP A 30 -15.54 -22.76 -8.14
CA ASP A 30 -15.21 -24.12 -7.70
C ASP A 30 -15.73 -24.35 -6.28
N GLU A 31 -16.74 -25.22 -6.15
CA GLU A 31 -17.35 -25.56 -4.86
C GLU A 31 -16.36 -26.30 -3.93
N ASN A 32 -15.40 -27.04 -4.47
CA ASN A 32 -14.37 -27.70 -3.66
C ASN A 32 -13.41 -26.69 -3.02
N GLU A 33 -13.34 -25.49 -3.57
CA GLU A 33 -12.58 -24.35 -3.04
C GLU A 33 -13.47 -23.32 -2.32
N ASN A 34 -14.72 -23.67 -1.99
CA ASN A 34 -15.73 -22.76 -1.40
C ASN A 34 -15.93 -21.46 -2.20
N ARG A 35 -15.78 -21.52 -3.52
CA ARG A 35 -15.95 -20.37 -4.42
C ARG A 35 -17.17 -20.59 -5.31
N ALA A 36 -18.32 -20.08 -4.90
CA ALA A 36 -19.59 -20.25 -5.62
C ALA A 36 -19.72 -19.42 -6.91
N GLN A 37 -18.84 -18.44 -7.14
CA GLN A 37 -18.84 -17.55 -8.29
C GLN A 37 -17.42 -17.33 -8.79
N ASP A 38 -17.28 -17.03 -10.08
CA ASP A 38 -15.98 -16.66 -10.67
C ASP A 38 -15.39 -15.46 -9.92
N VAL A 39 -14.07 -15.39 -9.82
CA VAL A 39 -13.36 -14.23 -9.30
C VAL A 39 -12.62 -13.56 -10.45
N SER A 40 -12.97 -12.31 -10.70
CA SER A 40 -12.27 -11.41 -11.61
C SER A 40 -11.78 -10.23 -10.78
N GLU A 41 -10.53 -10.27 -10.33
CA GLU A 41 -9.99 -9.28 -9.40
C GLU A 41 -8.87 -8.46 -10.03
N LEU A 42 -8.97 -7.14 -9.89
CA LEU A 42 -7.88 -6.20 -10.13
C LEU A 42 -7.32 -5.71 -8.80
N THR A 43 -5.99 -5.81 -8.63
CA THR A 43 -5.26 -5.10 -7.59
C THR A 43 -4.33 -4.08 -8.25
N MET A 44 -4.36 -2.83 -7.83
CA MET A 44 -3.42 -1.79 -8.28
C MET A 44 -2.77 -1.10 -7.10
N ALA A 45 -1.48 -0.81 -7.21
CA ALA A 45 -0.76 0.00 -6.25
C ALA A 45 0.11 1.03 -6.97
N GLY A 46 0.27 2.20 -6.35
CA GLY A 46 1.05 3.30 -6.89
C GLY A 46 1.79 4.05 -5.80
N GLY A 47 2.95 4.59 -6.15
CA GLY A 47 3.67 5.55 -5.33
C GLY A 47 4.42 6.55 -6.18
N TRP A 48 4.39 7.81 -5.81
CA TRP A 48 5.06 8.86 -6.59
C TRP A 48 5.60 9.99 -5.71
N GLN A 49 6.73 10.54 -6.14
CA GLN A 49 7.35 11.70 -5.50
C GLN A 49 6.60 12.96 -5.94
N VAL A 50 5.77 13.50 -5.05
CA VAL A 50 4.97 14.71 -5.33
C VAL A 50 5.86 15.95 -5.36
N ALA A 51 6.75 16.07 -4.39
CA ALA A 51 7.72 17.13 -4.22
C ALA A 51 8.87 16.61 -3.36
N ARG A 52 9.98 17.35 -3.21
CA ARG A 52 11.09 16.91 -2.33
C ARG A 52 10.58 16.63 -0.92
N GLY A 53 10.88 15.43 -0.41
CA GLY A 53 10.44 14.98 0.91
C GLY A 53 9.00 14.49 0.97
N TRP A 54 8.19 14.67 -0.08
CA TRP A 54 6.80 14.23 -0.13
C TRP A 54 6.60 13.03 -1.05
N TRP A 55 6.11 11.93 -0.48
CA TRP A 55 5.80 10.69 -1.18
C TRP A 55 4.33 10.34 -0.99
N ALA A 56 3.59 10.19 -2.08
CA ALA A 56 2.20 9.75 -2.04
C ALA A 56 2.10 8.28 -2.43
N THR A 57 1.13 7.58 -1.84
CA THR A 57 0.81 6.18 -2.19
C THR A 57 -0.68 6.00 -2.41
N THR A 58 -1.03 5.01 -3.22
CA THR A 58 -2.41 4.56 -3.41
C THR A 58 -2.43 3.05 -3.57
N GLU A 59 -3.50 2.42 -3.09
CA GLU A 59 -3.78 1.01 -3.34
C GLU A 59 -5.29 0.83 -3.55
N THR A 60 -5.67 -0.03 -4.48
CA THR A 60 -7.07 -0.40 -4.72
C THR A 60 -7.18 -1.87 -5.07
N ARG A 61 -8.30 -2.46 -4.65
CA ARG A 61 -8.70 -3.81 -5.06
C ARG A 61 -10.16 -3.82 -5.45
N TYR A 62 -10.47 -4.34 -6.64
CA TYR A 62 -11.81 -4.39 -7.21
C TYR A 62 -12.13 -5.80 -7.70
N ASP A 63 -13.33 -6.28 -7.40
CA ASP A 63 -13.89 -7.52 -7.92
C ASP A 63 -14.93 -7.18 -8.99
N PHE A 64 -14.62 -7.50 -10.25
CA PHE A 64 -15.51 -7.26 -11.39
C PHE A 64 -16.67 -8.23 -11.47
N THR A 65 -16.54 -9.46 -10.97
CA THR A 65 -17.66 -10.41 -10.96
C THR A 65 -18.71 -9.93 -9.96
N ALA A 66 -18.27 -9.51 -8.77
CA ALA A 66 -19.16 -9.00 -7.72
C ALA A 66 -19.51 -7.51 -7.88
N ASP A 67 -19.02 -6.85 -8.94
CA ASP A 67 -19.13 -5.43 -9.22
C ASP A 67 -18.95 -4.53 -7.97
N ARG A 68 -17.85 -4.76 -7.24
CA ARG A 68 -17.59 -4.02 -6.01
C ARG A 68 -16.11 -3.78 -5.75
N ALA A 69 -15.82 -2.59 -5.23
CA ALA A 69 -14.54 -2.33 -4.59
C ALA A 69 -14.43 -3.19 -3.31
N GLN A 70 -13.24 -3.71 -3.04
CA GLN A 70 -12.92 -4.42 -1.80
C GLN A 70 -12.10 -3.53 -0.85
N LYS A 71 -11.15 -2.78 -1.40
CA LYS A 71 -10.24 -1.89 -0.66
C LYS A 71 -9.93 -0.64 -1.48
N ALA A 72 -9.86 0.51 -0.81
CA ALA A 72 -9.20 1.70 -1.32
C ALA A 72 -8.34 2.31 -0.22
N GLN A 73 -7.09 2.63 -0.52
CA GLN A 73 -6.15 3.24 0.42
C GLN A 73 -5.40 4.38 -0.27
N MET A 74 -5.22 5.47 0.48
CA MET A 74 -4.36 6.59 0.09
C MET A 74 -3.42 6.93 1.24
N GLY A 75 -2.18 7.22 0.91
CA GLY A 75 -1.15 7.58 1.88
C GLY A 75 -0.35 8.80 1.44
N LEU A 76 0.15 9.55 2.42
CA LEU A 76 1.05 10.67 2.23
C LEU A 76 2.12 10.65 3.32
N GLU A 77 3.38 10.57 2.90
CA GLU A 77 4.55 10.68 3.75
C GLU A 77 5.28 11.99 3.47
N TYR A 78 5.58 12.74 4.52
CA TYR A 78 6.60 13.78 4.50
C TYR A 78 7.83 13.30 5.26
N ARG A 79 9.01 13.45 4.66
CA ARG A 79 10.29 13.12 5.27
C ARG A 79 11.34 14.18 5.01
N ASN A 80 11.98 14.63 6.08
CA ASN A 80 13.23 15.36 6.04
C ASN A 80 14.28 14.70 6.97
N GLU A 81 15.37 15.40 7.26
CA GLU A 81 16.46 14.91 8.10
C GLU A 81 16.09 14.71 9.58
N CYS A 82 14.99 15.31 10.04
CA CYS A 82 14.59 15.36 11.46
C CYS A 82 13.25 14.69 11.75
N VAL A 83 12.36 14.57 10.77
CA VAL A 83 11.03 14.02 10.99
C VAL A 83 10.55 13.25 9.79
N THR A 84 9.83 12.17 10.07
CA THR A 84 8.92 11.51 9.14
C THR A 84 7.50 11.62 9.69
N VAL A 85 6.58 12.11 8.88
CA VAL A 85 5.15 12.15 9.19
C VAL A 85 4.45 11.31 8.13
N GLU A 86 3.70 10.31 8.58
CA GLU A 86 2.97 9.37 7.74
C GLU A 86 1.48 9.54 8.03
N MET A 87 0.69 9.73 6.99
CA MET A 87 -0.77 9.81 7.08
C MET A 87 -1.38 8.83 6.10
N SER A 88 -2.40 8.09 6.52
CA SER A 88 -3.15 7.25 5.59
C SER A 88 -4.63 7.18 5.93
N VAL A 89 -5.42 6.98 4.88
CA VAL A 89 -6.82 6.58 4.97
C VAL A 89 -6.98 5.28 4.21
N GLU A 90 -7.62 4.29 4.85
CA GLU A 90 -8.01 3.03 4.24
C GLU A 90 -9.51 2.85 4.42
N ARG A 91 -10.19 2.47 3.34
CA ARG A 91 -11.58 2.01 3.37
C ARG A 91 -11.60 0.56 2.91
N ARG A 92 -12.11 -0.31 3.77
CA ARG A 92 -12.53 -1.67 3.41
C ARG A 92 -14.03 -1.67 3.17
N PHE A 93 -14.44 -2.25 2.06
CA PHE A 93 -15.85 -2.26 1.63
C PHE A 93 -16.51 -3.62 1.85
N THR A 94 -15.73 -4.70 1.84
CA THR A 94 -16.26 -6.06 2.02
C THR A 94 -16.45 -6.39 3.50
N SER A 95 -17.52 -7.15 3.76
CA SER A 95 -17.77 -7.82 5.03
C SER A 95 -17.65 -9.33 4.85
N SER A 96 -17.03 -10.02 5.80
CA SER A 96 -17.11 -11.48 5.98
C SER A 96 -17.62 -11.79 7.40
N GLU A 97 -17.73 -13.06 7.77
CA GLU A 97 -18.11 -13.44 9.14
C GLU A 97 -17.13 -12.90 10.20
N GLU A 98 -15.86 -12.67 9.82
CA GLU A 98 -14.81 -12.19 10.72
C GLU A 98 -14.41 -10.72 10.50
N VAL A 99 -14.74 -10.13 9.35
CA VAL A 99 -14.28 -8.80 8.97
C VAL A 99 -15.49 -7.92 8.65
N ARG A 100 -15.58 -6.75 9.30
CA ARG A 100 -16.64 -5.76 9.00
C ARG A 100 -16.07 -4.63 8.13
N PRO A 101 -16.87 -3.98 7.28
CA PRO A 101 -16.43 -2.84 6.50
C PRO A 101 -16.11 -1.69 7.46
N ASP A 102 -14.91 -1.13 7.34
CA ASP A 102 -14.41 -0.08 8.21
C ASP A 102 -13.66 0.98 7.41
N THR A 103 -13.58 2.17 8.01
CA THR A 103 -12.70 3.24 7.53
C THR A 103 -11.68 3.50 8.61
N ARG A 104 -10.41 3.34 8.27
CA ARG A 104 -9.28 3.54 9.16
C ARG A 104 -8.51 4.80 8.76
N PHE A 105 -8.13 5.58 9.75
CA PHE A 105 -7.24 6.73 9.62
C PHE A 105 -6.02 6.49 10.50
N ASP A 106 -4.83 6.66 9.95
CA ASP A 106 -3.58 6.52 10.68
C ASP A 106 -2.75 7.80 10.56
N LEU A 107 -2.11 8.17 11.67
CA LEU A 107 -1.11 9.23 11.75
C LEU A 107 0.10 8.69 12.51
N GLY A 108 1.25 8.64 11.84
CA GLY A 108 2.54 8.26 12.41
C GLY A 108 3.51 9.43 12.40
N ILE A 109 4.24 9.63 13.49
CA ILE A 109 5.32 10.63 13.56
C ILE A 109 6.57 9.92 14.08
N ARG A 110 7.65 10.00 13.32
CA ARG A 110 8.97 9.47 13.70
C ARG A 110 9.98 10.60 13.71
N LEU A 111 10.72 10.73 14.80
CA LEU A 111 11.72 11.78 14.97
C LEU A 111 13.12 11.22 14.70
N GLY A 112 13.80 11.80 13.72
CA GLY A 112 15.21 11.55 13.43
C GLY A 112 16.09 12.21 14.50
N GLY A 113 17.13 11.50 14.96
CA GLY A 113 18.13 12.07 15.86
C GLY A 113 17.78 12.07 17.36
N PHE A 114 16.72 11.37 17.80
CA PHE A 114 16.53 11.08 19.23
C PHE A 114 17.54 10.03 19.70
N GLY A 115 18.66 10.50 20.24
CA GLY A 115 19.69 9.69 20.89
C GLY A 115 20.89 10.55 21.30
N GLN A 116 21.23 10.57 22.58
CA GLN A 116 22.51 11.08 23.08
C GLN A 116 23.60 10.09 22.68
N GLN A 117 24.19 10.22 21.49
CA GLN A 117 25.45 9.52 21.24
C GLN A 117 26.55 10.25 22.03
N LYS A 118 27.17 9.57 23.00
CA LYS A 118 28.41 10.05 23.61
C LYS A 118 29.43 10.26 22.48
N PRO A 119 30.01 11.45 22.31
CA PRO A 119 31.04 11.68 21.31
C PRO A 119 32.19 10.69 21.54
N GLY A 120 32.41 9.81 20.57
CA GLY A 120 33.56 8.93 20.50
C GLY A 120 34.43 9.30 19.28
N PRO A 121 35.75 9.03 19.30
CA PRO A 121 36.60 9.28 18.14
C PRO A 121 36.00 8.63 16.87
N GLY A 122 35.75 9.41 15.82
CA GLY A 122 35.20 8.94 14.54
C GLY A 122 33.67 9.02 14.38
N THR A 123 32.93 9.55 15.35
CA THR A 123 31.47 9.72 15.20
C THR A 123 31.11 10.98 14.40
N VAL A 124 30.43 10.81 13.26
CA VAL A 124 29.94 11.89 12.37
C VAL A 124 28.50 12.30 12.71
N ALA A 125 28.08 12.14 13.97
CA ALA A 125 26.75 12.51 14.41
C ALA A 125 26.62 14.05 14.41
N ARG A 126 26.24 14.61 13.27
CA ARG A 126 25.92 16.03 13.17
C ARG A 126 24.60 16.27 13.92
N ARG A 127 24.64 17.12 14.95
CA ARG A 127 23.42 17.72 15.52
C ARG A 127 22.75 18.57 14.44
N ALA A 128 21.92 17.96 13.61
CA ALA A 128 21.15 18.65 12.58
C ALA A 128 19.74 19.03 13.07
N CYS A 129 19.24 18.32 14.08
CA CYS A 129 17.82 18.37 14.49
C CYS A 129 17.58 18.91 15.91
N LEU A 130 18.64 19.35 16.59
CA LEU A 130 18.56 20.07 17.86
C LEU A 130 18.94 21.51 17.56
N ARG A 131 17.95 22.41 17.63
CA ARG A 131 18.20 23.83 17.80
C ARG A 131 17.87 24.20 19.22
#